data_AF-A0A1Q3V6R1-F1
#
_entry.id   AF-A0A1Q3V6R1-F1
#
_cell.length_a   1.000
_cell.length_b   1.000
_cell.length_c   1.000
_cell.angle_alpha   90.00
_cell.angle_beta   90.00
_cell.angle_gamma   90.00
#
_symmetry.space_group_name_H-M   'P 1'
#
loop_
_entity.id
_entity.type
_entity.pdbx_description
1 polymer ?
#
loop_
_entity_poly.entity_id
_entity_poly.type
_entity_poly.pdbx_seq_one_letter_code
_entity_poly.pdbx_strand_id
1 'polypeptide(L)'
;MEFHGTKSVVDSRTRGLIGAPLFTDMDSDLDFVANQWRIYPDGRSERPGMYLIPQSYMPRRASYGLTAPVQIGDFSGRFLIDTGAPRNILLDGKATRDIGWWDSERPYVPVRASGFGKGSLRTRMFRADKVLLHKFAFPRALVTLAEPGPRNGNFDNVEGLVGLDMIRHFHLSTDPKRKQLWMAPNGLNFAGTECYPMSGLWLDRKGTRIVIEDVGNGSPAKDAGLQPGDTLVGVEWNAMLRRLGGKPGDQVAFDYERDGKRGHAQFNLKPYL
;
A
#
# COMPACT_ATOMS: atom_id res chain seq x y z
N MET A 1 -21.38 -19.02 -3.69
CA MET A 1 -20.99 -18.29 -2.46
C MET A 1 -20.32 -16.98 -2.90
N GLU A 2 -21.06 -15.88 -2.95
CA GLU A 2 -20.50 -14.57 -3.33
C GLU A 2 -19.73 -14.00 -2.13
N PHE A 3 -18.40 -13.90 -2.25
CA PHE A 3 -17.57 -13.23 -1.25
C PHE A 3 -17.80 -11.72 -1.33
N HIS A 4 -18.77 -11.20 -0.58
CA HIS A 4 -19.21 -9.81 -0.58
C HIS A 4 -18.13 -8.77 -0.21
N GLY A 5 -16.94 -9.20 0.24
CA GLY A 5 -15.78 -8.33 0.50
C GLY A 5 -14.79 -8.18 -0.66
N THR A 6 -14.92 -8.94 -1.75
CA THR A 6 -13.91 -8.96 -2.83
C THR A 6 -13.98 -7.72 -3.75
N LYS A 7 -15.17 -7.24 -4.09
CA LYS A 7 -15.34 -6.15 -5.08
C LYS A 7 -14.69 -4.81 -4.71
N SER A 8 -14.38 -4.55 -3.43
CA SER A 8 -13.74 -3.30 -2.96
C SER A 8 -12.22 -3.38 -2.82
N VAL A 9 -11.65 -4.57 -2.98
CA VAL A 9 -10.22 -4.86 -2.74
C VAL A 9 -9.54 -5.49 -3.96
N VAL A 10 -10.28 -6.23 -4.78
CA VAL A 10 -9.79 -6.87 -6.01
C VAL A 10 -10.62 -6.46 -7.22
N ASP A 11 -10.05 -6.55 -8.42
CA ASP A 11 -10.70 -6.09 -9.65
C ASP A 11 -12.03 -6.83 -9.92
N SER A 12 -12.88 -6.27 -10.78
CA SER A 12 -14.19 -6.86 -11.12
C SER A 12 -14.10 -8.24 -11.79
N ARG A 13 -12.90 -8.67 -12.20
CA ARG A 13 -12.63 -9.97 -12.82
C ARG A 13 -12.18 -11.01 -11.81
N THR A 14 -11.79 -10.60 -10.60
CA THR A 14 -11.31 -11.50 -9.56
C THR A 14 -12.47 -12.31 -8.99
N ARG A 15 -12.36 -13.64 -9.06
CA ARG A 15 -13.42 -14.59 -8.68
C ARG A 15 -13.24 -15.20 -7.28
N GLY A 16 -12.10 -14.96 -6.65
CA GLY A 16 -11.79 -15.46 -5.32
C GLY A 16 -10.37 -15.11 -4.88
N LEU A 17 -10.05 -15.45 -3.64
CA LEU A 17 -8.71 -15.33 -3.07
C LEU A 17 -8.29 -16.69 -2.53
N ILE A 18 -7.02 -17.03 -2.74
CA ILE A 18 -6.40 -18.19 -2.11
C ILE A 18 -5.66 -17.70 -0.89
N GLY A 19 -6.05 -18.22 0.28
CA GLY A 19 -5.49 -17.79 1.55
C GLY A 19 -4.06 -18.30 1.78
N ALA A 20 -3.40 -17.71 2.77
CA ALA A 20 -2.05 -18.08 3.20
C ALA A 20 -1.80 -19.58 3.45
N PRO A 21 -2.73 -20.40 4.01
CA PRO A 21 -2.43 -21.80 4.32
C PRO A 21 -1.87 -22.59 3.14
N LEU A 22 -2.39 -22.38 1.93
CA LEU A 22 -1.95 -23.16 0.77
C LEU A 22 -0.48 -22.86 0.39
N PHE A 23 0.01 -21.65 0.70
CA PHE A 23 1.41 -21.27 0.50
C PHE A 23 2.30 -21.59 1.72
N THR A 24 1.72 -21.69 2.92
CA THR A 24 2.48 -21.84 4.18
C THR A 24 2.40 -23.21 4.81
N ASP A 25 1.61 -24.15 4.27
CA ASP A 25 1.50 -25.53 4.73
C ASP A 25 2.18 -26.56 3.80
N MET A 26 2.43 -26.19 2.53
CA MET A 26 3.20 -27.01 1.58
C MET A 26 4.38 -26.23 1.02
N ASP A 27 5.49 -26.93 0.75
CA ASP A 27 6.63 -26.38 0.02
C ASP A 27 6.10 -25.80 -1.31
N SER A 28 6.33 -24.51 -1.52
CA SER A 28 5.76 -23.78 -2.64
C SER A 28 6.73 -22.77 -3.20
N ASP A 29 6.63 -22.51 -4.50
CA ASP A 29 7.33 -21.42 -5.19
C ASP A 29 6.35 -20.43 -5.79
N LEU A 30 6.60 -19.15 -5.57
CA LEU A 30 5.95 -18.08 -6.31
C LEU A 30 6.94 -17.46 -7.30
N ASP A 31 6.65 -17.61 -8.59
CA ASP A 31 7.49 -17.19 -9.71
C ASP A 31 6.76 -16.11 -10.53
N PHE A 32 7.11 -14.85 -10.28
CA PHE A 32 6.50 -13.72 -10.98
C PHE A 32 6.97 -13.56 -12.44
N VAL A 33 8.12 -14.14 -12.81
CA VAL A 33 8.62 -14.08 -14.19
C VAL A 33 7.84 -15.04 -15.07
N ALA A 34 7.66 -16.28 -14.60
CA ALA A 34 6.85 -17.28 -15.28
C ALA A 34 5.33 -17.09 -15.06
N ASN A 35 4.94 -16.21 -14.13
CA ASN A 35 3.58 -16.06 -13.63
C ASN A 35 2.99 -17.41 -13.16
N GLN A 36 3.78 -18.14 -12.38
CA GLN A 36 3.46 -19.49 -11.90
C GLN A 36 3.52 -19.56 -10.38
N TRP A 37 2.61 -20.35 -9.83
CA TRP A 37 2.75 -20.90 -8.50
C TRP A 37 2.92 -22.40 -8.62
N ARG A 38 4.03 -22.92 -8.09
CA ARG A 38 4.33 -24.35 -8.05
C ARG A 38 4.22 -24.85 -6.61
N ILE A 39 3.54 -25.97 -6.42
CA ILE A 39 3.35 -26.62 -5.13
C ILE A 39 4.07 -27.97 -5.20
N TYR A 40 4.80 -28.32 -4.14
CA TYR A 40 5.60 -29.55 -4.04
C TYR A 40 5.11 -30.40 -2.86
N PRO A 41 4.09 -31.26 -3.05
CA PRO A 41 3.52 -32.06 -1.97
C PRO A 41 4.53 -32.99 -1.29
N ASP A 42 5.49 -33.51 -2.06
CA ASP A 42 6.55 -34.41 -1.57
C ASP A 42 7.81 -33.65 -1.10
N GLY A 43 7.72 -32.31 -1.03
CA GLY A 43 8.79 -31.42 -0.60
C GLY A 43 9.64 -30.88 -1.75
N ARG A 44 10.41 -29.83 -1.43
CA ARG A 44 11.33 -29.14 -2.34
C ARG A 44 12.75 -29.22 -1.81
N SER A 45 13.58 -29.99 -2.51
CA SER A 45 14.95 -30.32 -2.07
C SER A 45 15.94 -29.16 -2.19
N GLU A 46 15.90 -28.39 -3.28
CA GLU A 46 16.92 -27.37 -3.56
C GLU A 46 16.35 -25.95 -3.71
N ARG A 47 17.11 -24.96 -3.24
CA ARG A 47 16.82 -23.51 -3.34
C ARG A 47 18.07 -22.72 -3.75
N PRO A 48 18.76 -23.11 -4.84
CA PRO A 48 20.04 -22.51 -5.21
C PRO A 48 19.87 -21.03 -5.51
N GLY A 49 20.82 -20.22 -5.05
CA GLY A 49 20.80 -18.76 -5.27
C GLY A 49 19.74 -18.00 -4.48
N MET A 50 18.95 -18.67 -3.62
CA MET A 50 17.99 -18.00 -2.75
C MET A 50 18.58 -17.72 -1.37
N TYR A 51 18.12 -16.64 -0.76
CA TYR A 51 18.53 -16.22 0.56
C TYR A 51 17.46 -16.56 1.58
N LEU A 52 17.87 -17.18 2.69
CA LEU A 52 17.00 -17.43 3.83
C LEU A 52 16.61 -16.12 4.50
N ILE A 53 15.31 -15.92 4.69
CA ILE A 53 14.77 -14.78 5.42
C ILE A 53 14.68 -15.15 6.91
N PRO A 54 15.27 -14.35 7.81
CA PRO A 54 15.27 -14.65 9.24
C PRO A 54 13.87 -14.48 9.83
N GLN A 55 13.52 -15.35 10.79
CA GLN A 55 12.26 -15.33 11.53
C GLN A 55 11.02 -15.18 10.62
N SER A 56 11.00 -15.90 9.51
CA SER A 56 10.08 -15.61 8.42
C SER A 56 8.68 -16.21 8.55
N TYR A 57 8.40 -16.94 9.63
CA TYR A 57 7.07 -17.47 9.93
C TYR A 57 6.56 -16.85 11.23
N MET A 58 5.27 -16.52 11.22
CA MET A 58 4.56 -16.02 12.38
C MET A 58 3.26 -16.81 12.54
N PRO A 59 3.01 -17.45 13.70
CA PRO A 59 1.75 -18.12 13.97
C PRO A 59 0.56 -17.15 13.80
N ARG A 60 -0.50 -17.63 13.15
CA ARG A 60 -1.81 -16.99 13.10
C ARG A 60 -2.88 -17.99 13.51
N ARG A 61 -4.12 -17.54 13.70
CA ARG A 61 -5.22 -18.35 14.26
C ARG A 61 -5.46 -19.68 13.55
N ALA A 62 -5.31 -19.72 12.22
CA ALA A 62 -5.61 -20.91 11.40
C ALA A 62 -4.52 -21.21 10.36
N SER A 63 -3.36 -20.54 10.44
CA SER A 63 -2.28 -20.66 9.46
C SER A 63 -1.01 -20.00 9.97
N TYR A 64 0.01 -19.91 9.13
CA TYR A 64 1.15 -19.03 9.34
C TYR A 64 1.10 -17.83 8.39
N GLY A 65 1.50 -16.67 8.90
CA GLY A 65 1.90 -15.53 8.08
C GLY A 65 3.39 -15.60 7.77
N LEU A 66 3.78 -15.12 6.59
CA LEU A 66 5.17 -14.93 6.23
C LEU A 66 5.64 -13.55 6.62
N THR A 67 6.84 -13.41 7.18
CA THR A 67 7.39 -12.12 7.58
C THR A 67 8.80 -11.90 7.08
N ALA A 68 9.21 -10.64 6.97
CA ALA A 68 10.58 -10.26 6.69
C ALA A 68 10.99 -9.04 7.52
N PRO A 69 12.28 -8.91 7.89
CA PRO A 69 12.79 -7.66 8.44
C PRO A 69 12.78 -6.57 7.37
N VAL A 70 12.36 -5.37 7.76
CA VAL A 70 12.38 -4.17 6.93
C VAL A 70 13.05 -3.04 7.70
N GLN A 71 13.90 -2.29 7.02
CA GLN A 71 14.48 -1.05 7.52
C GLN A 71 14.09 0.12 6.63
N ILE A 72 13.69 1.23 7.26
CA ILE A 72 13.34 2.50 6.62
C ILE A 72 14.02 3.60 7.44
N GLY A 73 15.06 4.25 6.89
CA GLY A 73 15.90 5.14 7.69
C GLY A 73 16.42 4.44 8.95
N ASP A 74 16.16 5.05 10.12
CA ASP A 74 16.54 4.51 11.43
C ASP A 74 15.52 3.51 12.00
N PHE A 75 14.33 3.43 11.41
CA PHE A 75 13.31 2.48 11.84
C PHE A 75 13.60 1.09 11.28
N SER A 76 13.56 0.09 12.15
CA SER A 76 13.66 -1.32 11.78
C SER A 76 12.53 -2.12 12.45
N GLY A 77 11.92 -3.03 11.70
CA GLY A 77 10.81 -3.83 12.20
C GLY A 77 10.58 -5.08 11.37
N ARG A 78 9.70 -5.95 11.87
CA ARG A 78 9.22 -7.12 11.13
C ARG A 78 7.92 -6.79 10.43
N PHE A 79 7.79 -7.15 9.17
CA PHE A 79 6.61 -6.87 8.35
C PHE A 79 6.01 -8.17 7.83
N LEU A 80 4.69 -8.22 7.72
CA LEU A 80 3.98 -9.29 7.03
C LEU A 80 4.22 -9.19 5.52
N ILE A 81 4.58 -10.29 4.87
CA ILE A 81 4.58 -10.39 3.41
C ILE A 81 3.14 -10.71 2.97
N ASP A 82 2.52 -9.79 2.24
CA ASP A 82 1.11 -9.89 1.83
C ASP A 82 0.95 -9.68 0.32
N THR A 83 0.87 -10.78 -0.44
CA THR A 83 0.64 -10.74 -1.88
C THR A 83 -0.74 -10.20 -2.27
N GLY A 84 -1.67 -10.09 -1.31
CA GLY A 84 -3.00 -9.49 -1.49
C GLY A 84 -3.02 -7.98 -1.30
N ALA A 85 -1.95 -7.38 -0.79
CA ALA A 85 -1.83 -5.93 -0.66
C ALA A 85 -1.17 -5.34 -1.92
N PRO A 86 -1.79 -4.45 -2.70
CA PRO A 86 -1.24 -4.03 -3.99
C PRO A 86 0.00 -3.11 -3.90
N ARG A 87 0.18 -2.37 -2.79
CA ARG A 87 1.21 -1.32 -2.64
C ARG A 87 2.53 -1.83 -2.05
N ASN A 88 3.58 -1.00 -2.05
CA ASN A 88 4.92 -1.33 -1.52
C ASN A 88 4.97 -1.68 -0.02
N ILE A 89 4.86 -0.66 0.84
CA ILE A 89 4.93 -0.77 2.29
C ILE A 89 3.73 -0.06 2.90
N LEU A 90 3.13 -0.67 3.93
CA LEU A 90 2.21 -0.02 4.86
C LEU A 90 2.70 -0.24 6.29
N LEU A 91 2.92 0.83 7.05
CA LEU A 91 3.12 0.77 8.50
C LEU A 91 1.77 0.81 9.22
N ASP A 92 1.64 0.00 10.27
CA ASP A 92 0.50 0.01 11.17
C ASP A 92 0.40 1.34 11.96
N GLY A 93 -0.79 1.66 12.46
CA GLY A 93 -1.05 2.90 13.19
C GLY A 93 -0.26 2.97 14.51
N LYS A 94 -0.01 1.83 15.18
CA LYS A 94 0.85 1.80 16.38
C LYS A 94 2.29 2.15 16.02
N ALA A 95 2.85 1.48 15.01
CA ALA A 95 4.22 1.74 14.56
C ALA A 95 4.39 3.20 14.15
N THR A 96 3.44 3.73 13.35
CA THR A 96 3.42 5.13 12.91
C THR A 96 3.38 6.12 14.07
N ARG A 97 2.55 5.86 15.09
CA ARG A 97 2.50 6.69 16.30
C ARG A 97 3.83 6.67 17.05
N ASP A 98 4.36 5.47 17.29
CA ASP A 98 5.51 5.30 18.16
C ASP A 98 6.79 5.91 17.57
N ILE A 99 6.93 5.91 16.24
CA ILE A 99 8.05 6.57 15.54
C ILE A 99 7.82 8.07 15.27
N GLY A 100 6.62 8.59 15.52
CA GLY A 100 6.30 10.02 15.34
C GLY A 100 6.24 10.50 13.89
N TRP A 101 6.08 9.60 12.92
CA TRP A 101 6.13 9.91 11.48
C TRP A 101 4.82 10.45 10.90
N TRP A 102 3.84 10.77 11.72
CA TRP A 102 2.59 11.38 11.24
C TRP A 102 2.67 12.91 11.22
N ASP A 103 3.74 13.46 10.67
CA ASP A 103 3.91 14.89 10.48
C ASP A 103 3.25 15.36 9.16
N SER A 104 3.07 16.68 9.04
CA SER A 104 2.58 17.36 7.84
C SER A 104 3.66 18.21 7.16
N GLU A 105 4.89 18.17 7.66
CA GLU A 105 5.98 19.02 7.19
C GLU A 105 6.58 18.48 5.90
N ARG A 106 6.69 17.17 5.76
CA ARG A 106 7.14 16.55 4.52
C ARG A 106 6.03 16.42 3.47
N PRO A 107 6.38 16.37 2.18
CA PRO A 107 5.43 16.04 1.13
C PRO A 107 4.77 14.67 1.38
N TYR A 108 3.44 14.63 1.27
CA TYR A 108 2.69 13.39 1.42
C TYR A 108 1.46 13.37 0.50
N VAL A 109 1.05 12.17 0.10
CA VAL A 109 -0.23 11.93 -0.57
C VAL A 109 -1.22 11.39 0.45
N PRO A 110 -2.35 12.05 0.69
CA PRO A 110 -3.42 11.45 1.47
C PRO A 110 -4.07 10.35 0.62
N VAL A 111 -4.08 9.13 1.15
CA VAL A 111 -4.63 7.96 0.46
C VAL A 111 -5.67 7.31 1.36
N ARG A 112 -6.82 6.98 0.76
CA ARG A 112 -7.82 6.14 1.40
C ARG A 112 -7.42 4.68 1.19
N ALA A 113 -7.00 3.99 2.26
CA ALA A 113 -6.79 2.56 2.18
C ALA A 113 -8.13 1.83 2.36
N SER A 114 -8.52 1.03 1.36
CA SER A 114 -9.58 0.03 1.47
C SER A 114 -8.95 -1.37 1.64
N GLY A 115 -9.60 -2.21 2.44
CA GLY A 115 -9.17 -3.59 2.70
C GLY A 115 -10.31 -4.41 3.31
N PHE A 116 -10.04 -5.66 3.67
CA PHE A 116 -10.99 -6.55 4.35
C PHE A 116 -11.15 -6.14 5.83
N GLY A 117 -11.92 -5.09 6.08
CA GLY A 117 -12.22 -4.56 7.41
C GLY A 117 -13.37 -3.55 7.37
N LYS A 118 -13.98 -3.23 8.53
CA LYS A 118 -14.99 -2.17 8.63
C LYS A 118 -14.32 -0.80 8.59
N GLY A 119 -14.64 0.00 7.58
CA GLY A 119 -14.22 1.39 7.47
C GLY A 119 -13.01 1.61 6.57
N SER A 120 -12.83 2.86 6.12
CA SER A 120 -11.64 3.27 5.40
C SER A 120 -10.58 3.76 6.37
N LEU A 121 -9.37 3.24 6.23
CA LEU A 121 -8.22 3.68 7.01
C LEU A 121 -7.63 4.93 6.37
N ARG A 122 -7.45 5.99 7.17
CA ARG A 122 -6.70 7.16 6.73
C ARG A 122 -5.22 6.82 6.65
N THR A 123 -4.62 7.14 5.51
CA THR A 123 -3.20 6.88 5.29
C THR A 123 -2.51 8.08 4.65
N ARG A 124 -1.22 8.21 4.93
CA ARG A 124 -0.33 9.16 4.27
C ARG A 124 0.77 8.39 3.58
N MET A 125 0.94 8.61 2.29
CA MET A 125 2.01 8.02 1.51
C MET A 125 3.10 9.06 1.30
N PHE A 126 4.35 8.68 1.51
CA PHE A 126 5.52 9.50 1.22
C PHE A 126 6.58 8.65 0.54
N ARG A 127 7.66 9.29 0.09
CA ARG A 127 8.80 8.58 -0.48
C ARG A 127 9.96 8.56 0.50
N ALA A 128 10.43 7.36 0.83
CA ALA A 128 11.63 7.18 1.63
C ALA A 128 12.86 7.12 0.71
N ASP A 129 14.00 7.67 1.16
CA ASP A 129 15.24 7.64 0.38
C ASP A 129 15.68 6.21 0.05
N LYS A 130 15.51 5.31 1.01
CA LYS A 130 15.83 3.89 0.86
C LYS A 130 14.99 3.05 1.83
N VAL A 131 14.49 1.93 1.32
CA VAL A 131 13.95 0.82 2.12
C VAL A 131 14.83 -0.40 1.91
N LEU A 132 15.18 -1.10 2.99
CA LEU A 132 15.81 -2.42 2.92
C LEU A 132 14.78 -3.48 3.28
N LEU A 133 14.49 -4.39 2.35
CA LEU A 133 13.78 -5.64 2.65
C LEU A 133 14.83 -6.72 2.87
N HIS A 134 15.04 -7.11 4.13
CA HIS A 134 16.17 -7.92 4.57
C HIS A 134 17.53 -7.30 4.23
N LYS A 135 18.01 -7.49 3.00
CA LYS A 135 19.24 -6.88 2.47
C LYS A 135 19.06 -6.26 1.09
N PHE A 136 17.87 -6.40 0.51
CA PHE A 136 17.58 -5.90 -0.82
C PHE A 136 17.16 -4.44 -0.72
N ALA A 137 17.89 -3.58 -1.43
CA ALA A 137 17.68 -2.15 -1.37
C ALA A 137 16.69 -1.67 -2.43
N PHE A 138 15.71 -0.90 -1.98
CA PHE A 138 14.73 -0.20 -2.80
C PHE A 138 14.95 1.31 -2.61
N PRO A 139 15.72 1.96 -3.50
CA PRO A 139 15.90 3.41 -3.44
C PRO A 139 14.57 4.09 -3.77
N ARG A 140 14.30 5.23 -3.13
CA ARG A 140 13.15 6.08 -3.45
C ARG A 140 11.80 5.33 -3.40
N ALA A 141 11.66 4.37 -2.49
CA ALA A 141 10.45 3.56 -2.35
C ALA A 141 9.28 4.33 -1.72
N LEU A 142 8.06 4.03 -2.17
CA LEU A 142 6.85 4.57 -1.54
C LEU A 142 6.56 3.83 -0.23
N VAL A 143 6.33 4.60 0.83
CA VAL A 143 5.96 4.11 2.15
C VAL A 143 4.61 4.73 2.52
N THR A 144 3.66 3.87 2.87
CA THR A 144 2.34 4.28 3.36
C THR A 144 2.31 4.17 4.89
N LEU A 145 1.82 5.19 5.57
CA LEU A 145 1.58 5.21 6.99
C LEU A 145 0.09 5.09 7.25
N ALA A 146 -0.33 4.19 8.13
CA ALA A 146 -1.65 4.25 8.72
C ALA A 146 -1.75 5.39 9.74
N GLU A 147 -2.92 5.99 9.87
CA GLU A 147 -3.19 6.99 10.90
C GLU A 147 -2.80 6.47 12.29
N PRO A 148 -2.08 7.28 13.11
CA PRO A 148 -1.69 6.93 14.47
C PRO A 148 -2.86 6.41 15.29
N GLY A 149 -2.72 5.20 15.80
CA GLY A 149 -3.83 4.51 16.44
C GLY A 149 -3.40 3.23 17.16
N PRO A 150 -4.30 2.58 17.91
CA PRO A 150 -4.00 1.28 18.50
C PRO A 150 -3.60 0.27 17.42
N ARG A 151 -2.83 -0.74 17.80
CA ARG A 151 -2.41 -1.81 16.87
C ARG A 151 -3.65 -2.47 16.29
N ASN A 152 -3.72 -2.57 14.96
CA ASN A 152 -4.75 -3.37 14.33
C ASN A 152 -4.43 -4.86 14.54
N GLY A 153 -5.39 -5.65 15.00
CA GLY A 153 -5.18 -7.07 15.35
C GLY A 153 -4.70 -7.96 14.20
N ASN A 154 -4.84 -7.51 12.94
CA ASN A 154 -4.22 -8.19 11.80
C ASN A 154 -2.68 -8.06 11.80
N PHE A 155 -2.12 -7.09 12.53
CA PHE A 155 -0.68 -6.80 12.67
C PHE A 155 -0.14 -7.16 14.06
N ASP A 156 -0.75 -8.10 14.78
CA ASP A 156 -0.16 -8.63 15.99
C ASP A 156 1.27 -9.14 15.70
N ASN A 157 2.25 -8.62 16.45
CA ASN A 157 3.69 -8.95 16.37
C ASN A 157 4.44 -8.52 15.09
N VAL A 158 3.85 -7.65 14.25
CA VAL A 158 4.52 -7.04 13.08
C VAL A 158 4.22 -5.56 12.99
N GLU A 159 5.09 -4.76 12.36
CA GLU A 159 4.94 -3.31 12.29
C GLU A 159 4.16 -2.83 11.06
N GLY A 160 3.73 -3.76 10.21
CA GLY A 160 3.04 -3.44 8.98
C GLY A 160 3.05 -4.59 7.98
N LEU A 161 2.85 -4.24 6.71
CA LEU A 161 2.94 -5.16 5.58
C LEU A 161 3.88 -4.66 4.47
N VAL A 162 4.49 -5.63 3.82
CA VAL A 162 5.16 -5.54 2.52
C VAL A 162 4.16 -6.10 1.52
N GLY A 163 3.77 -5.30 0.54
CA GLY A 163 2.81 -5.71 -0.48
C GLY A 163 3.44 -5.96 -1.85
N LEU A 164 2.56 -6.25 -2.80
CA LEU A 164 2.84 -6.85 -4.09
C LEU A 164 3.82 -6.05 -4.94
N ASP A 165 3.73 -4.72 -4.96
CA ASP A 165 4.64 -3.86 -5.72
C ASP A 165 6.12 -4.13 -5.37
N MET A 166 6.42 -4.46 -4.11
CA MET A 166 7.77 -4.82 -3.67
C MET A 166 8.01 -6.35 -3.74
N ILE A 167 7.01 -7.18 -3.44
CA ILE A 167 7.16 -8.65 -3.46
C ILE A 167 7.50 -9.17 -4.86
N ARG A 168 6.91 -8.60 -5.91
CA ARG A 168 7.05 -9.06 -7.30
C ARG A 168 8.48 -8.94 -7.87
N HIS A 169 9.41 -8.32 -7.15
CA HIS A 169 10.82 -8.29 -7.47
C HIS A 169 11.57 -9.59 -7.10
N PHE A 170 10.89 -10.53 -6.45
CA PHE A 170 11.52 -11.75 -5.92
C PHE A 170 10.83 -13.02 -6.38
N HIS A 171 11.60 -14.06 -6.61
CA HIS A 171 11.11 -15.43 -6.44
C HIS A 171 10.98 -15.71 -4.94
N LEU A 172 9.84 -16.28 -4.53
CA LEU A 172 9.63 -16.73 -3.15
C LEU A 172 9.59 -18.26 -3.11
N SER A 173 10.17 -18.87 -2.08
CA SER A 173 10.07 -20.30 -1.84
C SER A 173 9.87 -20.61 -0.36
N THR A 174 8.89 -21.46 -0.03
CA THR A 174 8.58 -21.84 1.36
C THR A 174 9.14 -23.21 1.73
N ASP A 175 9.54 -23.37 2.99
CA ASP A 175 9.78 -24.65 3.68
C ASP A 175 8.98 -24.62 5.00
N PRO A 176 7.69 -25.01 4.97
CA PRO A 176 6.83 -25.04 6.15
C PRO A 176 7.31 -25.96 7.27
N LYS A 177 8.03 -27.03 6.95
CA LYS A 177 8.56 -27.99 7.93
C LYS A 177 9.64 -27.35 8.79
N ARG A 178 10.52 -26.54 8.20
CA ARG A 178 11.55 -25.77 8.90
C ARG A 178 11.12 -24.35 9.26
N LYS A 179 9.92 -23.92 8.85
CA LYS A 179 9.39 -22.57 9.05
C LYS A 179 10.29 -21.50 8.41
N GLN A 180 10.70 -21.75 7.17
CA GLN A 180 11.63 -20.89 6.43
C GLN A 180 11.00 -20.34 5.15
N LEU A 181 11.30 -19.07 4.87
CA LEU A 181 11.04 -18.40 3.61
C LEU A 181 12.38 -18.09 2.96
N TRP A 182 12.45 -18.34 1.66
CA TRP A 182 13.60 -18.06 0.84
C TRP A 182 13.22 -17.05 -0.23
N MET A 183 14.12 -16.10 -0.51
CA MET A 183 13.91 -15.05 -1.50
C MET A 183 15.13 -14.89 -2.41
N ALA A 184 14.89 -14.74 -3.71
CA ALA A 184 15.92 -14.36 -4.68
C ALA A 184 15.38 -13.25 -5.59
N PRO A 185 16.16 -12.20 -5.89
CA PRO A 185 15.78 -11.23 -6.92
C PRO A 185 15.50 -11.96 -8.24
N ASN A 186 14.42 -11.60 -8.93
CA ASN A 186 14.01 -12.25 -10.18
C ASN A 186 14.39 -11.45 -11.44
N GLY A 187 15.06 -10.31 -11.29
CA GLY A 187 15.50 -9.46 -12.39
C GLY A 187 14.42 -8.57 -13.01
N LEU A 188 13.15 -8.66 -12.56
CA LEU A 188 12.11 -7.75 -13.01
C LEU A 188 12.39 -6.33 -12.50
N ASN A 189 12.45 -5.38 -13.42
CA ASN A 189 12.64 -3.97 -13.11
C ASN A 189 11.30 -3.23 -13.18
N PHE A 190 10.91 -2.68 -12.04
CA PHE A 190 9.69 -1.89 -11.89
C PHE A 190 9.97 -0.44 -11.51
N ALA A 191 11.22 0.01 -11.61
CA ALA A 191 11.60 1.39 -11.32
C ALA A 191 10.75 2.37 -12.14
N GLY A 192 10.08 3.30 -11.44
CA GLY A 192 9.24 4.32 -12.07
C GLY A 192 7.86 3.83 -12.50
N THR A 193 7.48 2.59 -12.16
CA THR A 193 6.12 2.07 -12.38
C THR A 193 5.20 2.29 -11.19
N GLU A 194 5.73 2.79 -10.06
CA GLU A 194 4.92 3.07 -8.89
C GLU A 194 3.96 4.25 -9.15
N CYS A 195 2.67 3.96 -9.16
CA CYS A 195 1.62 4.94 -9.35
C CYS A 195 1.07 5.42 -8.00
N TYR A 196 0.85 6.72 -7.87
CA TYR A 196 0.12 7.31 -6.75
C TYR A 196 -0.73 8.51 -7.20
N PRO A 197 -1.79 8.88 -6.46
CA PRO A 197 -2.61 10.04 -6.80
C PRO A 197 -1.80 11.35 -6.80
N MET A 198 -1.70 11.99 -7.98
CA MET A 198 -0.88 13.18 -8.18
C MET A 198 -1.53 14.49 -7.76
N SER A 199 -2.84 14.50 -7.49
CA SER A 199 -3.54 15.72 -7.06
C SER A 199 -3.18 16.16 -5.65
N GLY A 200 -2.92 15.19 -4.76
CA GLY A 200 -2.83 15.40 -3.32
C GLY A 200 -4.17 15.65 -2.62
N LEU A 201 -5.30 15.41 -3.30
CA LEU A 201 -6.62 15.54 -2.69
C LEU A 201 -7.13 14.20 -2.16
N TRP A 202 -7.60 14.21 -0.92
CA TRP A 202 -8.60 13.26 -0.45
C TRP A 202 -9.97 13.92 -0.49
N LEU A 203 -10.88 13.34 -1.29
CA LEU A 203 -12.29 13.71 -1.28
C LEU A 203 -13.14 12.69 -0.52
N ASP A 204 -14.17 13.16 0.18
CA ASP A 204 -15.21 12.33 0.78
C ASP A 204 -16.61 12.88 0.48
N ARG A 205 -17.64 12.06 0.71
CA ARG A 205 -19.04 12.42 0.51
C ARG A 205 -19.73 12.63 1.86
N LYS A 206 -20.20 13.84 2.11
CA LYS A 206 -21.05 14.19 3.25
C LYS A 206 -22.46 14.48 2.73
N GLY A 207 -23.28 13.42 2.67
CA GLY A 207 -24.59 13.45 2.01
C GLY A 207 -24.45 13.67 0.50
N THR A 208 -25.03 14.75 -0.02
CA THR A 208 -24.89 15.15 -1.43
C THR A 208 -23.65 16.00 -1.70
N ARG A 209 -22.96 16.47 -0.65
CA ARG A 209 -21.78 17.34 -0.78
C ARG A 209 -20.51 16.51 -0.95
N ILE A 210 -19.61 17.00 -1.80
CA ILE A 210 -18.26 16.46 -1.96
C ILE A 210 -17.33 17.40 -1.21
N VAL A 211 -16.61 16.89 -0.22
CA VAL A 211 -15.79 17.68 0.69
C VAL A 211 -14.34 17.21 0.59
N ILE A 212 -13.40 18.17 0.65
CA ILE A 212 -11.98 17.86 0.79
C ILE A 212 -11.71 17.49 2.25
N GLU A 213 -11.31 16.25 2.52
CA GLU A 213 -10.97 15.80 3.88
C GLU A 213 -9.49 16.03 4.23
N ASP A 214 -8.62 15.94 3.22
CA ASP A 214 -7.18 16.13 3.40
C ASP A 214 -6.55 16.69 2.11
N VAL A 215 -5.52 17.50 2.29
CA VAL A 215 -4.70 18.06 1.21
C VAL A 215 -3.25 17.77 1.54
N GLY A 216 -2.62 16.96 0.70
CA GLY A 216 -1.22 16.58 0.82
C GLY A 216 -0.29 17.78 0.80
N ASN A 217 0.66 17.84 1.72
CA ASN A 217 1.68 18.88 1.67
C ASN A 217 2.57 18.71 0.41
N GLY A 218 3.04 19.83 -0.16
CA GLY A 218 3.81 19.84 -1.41
C GLY A 218 3.05 19.41 -2.67
N SER A 219 1.72 19.23 -2.58
CA SER A 219 0.90 18.76 -3.71
C SER A 219 0.41 19.88 -4.62
N PRO A 220 0.02 19.57 -5.88
CA PRO A 220 -0.59 20.56 -6.78
C PRO A 220 -1.86 21.21 -6.22
N ALA A 221 -2.67 20.45 -5.49
CA ALA A 221 -3.86 21.01 -4.84
C ALA A 221 -3.51 21.99 -3.72
N LYS A 222 -2.44 21.72 -2.96
CA LYS A 222 -1.94 22.65 -1.95
C LYS A 222 -1.42 23.93 -2.58
N ASP A 223 -0.66 23.82 -3.67
CA ASP A 223 -0.16 24.95 -4.46
C ASP A 223 -1.33 25.82 -5.00
N ALA A 224 -2.47 25.20 -5.32
CA ALA A 224 -3.70 25.87 -5.75
C ALA A 224 -4.52 26.51 -4.61
N GLY A 225 -4.04 26.48 -3.37
CA GLY A 225 -4.70 27.10 -2.23
C GLY A 225 -5.90 26.34 -1.67
N LEU A 226 -6.12 25.08 -2.09
CA LEU A 226 -7.15 24.21 -1.54
C LEU A 226 -6.81 23.78 -0.11
N GLN A 227 -7.84 23.55 0.70
CA GLN A 227 -7.69 23.15 2.08
C GLN A 227 -8.76 22.14 2.51
N PRO A 228 -8.51 21.35 3.59
CA PRO A 228 -9.55 20.55 4.21
C PRO A 228 -10.77 21.40 4.58
N GLY A 229 -11.97 20.89 4.32
CA GLY A 229 -13.24 21.58 4.55
C GLY A 229 -13.84 22.26 3.32
N ASP A 230 -13.05 22.51 2.27
CA ASP A 230 -13.58 23.04 1.01
C ASP A 230 -14.64 22.08 0.43
N THR A 231 -15.80 22.62 0.05
CA THR A 231 -16.89 21.85 -0.57
C THR A 231 -16.91 22.10 -2.06
N LEU A 232 -16.80 21.05 -2.87
CA LEU A 232 -16.82 21.19 -4.32
C LEU A 232 -18.24 21.51 -4.81
N VAL A 233 -18.35 22.40 -5.80
CA VAL A 233 -19.61 22.91 -6.34
C VAL A 233 -19.76 22.49 -7.81
N GLY A 234 -20.95 22.02 -8.18
CA GLY A 234 -21.28 21.76 -9.59
C GLY A 234 -20.51 20.59 -10.24
N VAL A 235 -19.89 19.72 -9.43
CA VAL A 235 -19.15 18.56 -9.92
C VAL A 235 -19.79 17.26 -9.46
N GLU A 236 -19.82 16.29 -10.37
CA GLU A 236 -20.26 14.93 -10.08
C GLU A 236 -19.12 14.07 -9.52
N TRP A 237 -19.43 13.23 -8.52
CA TRP A 237 -18.42 12.45 -7.78
C TRP A 237 -17.54 11.59 -8.69
N ASN A 238 -18.15 10.76 -9.53
CA ASN A 238 -17.42 9.87 -10.42
C ASN A 238 -16.65 10.63 -11.50
N ALA A 239 -17.16 11.79 -11.94
CA ALA A 239 -16.46 12.63 -12.90
C ALA A 239 -15.21 13.25 -12.25
N MET A 240 -15.33 13.73 -11.00
CA MET A 240 -14.22 14.29 -10.26
C MET A 240 -13.13 13.25 -9.97
N LEU A 241 -13.51 12.04 -9.54
CA LEU A 241 -12.53 10.95 -9.33
C LEU A 241 -11.76 10.60 -10.61
N ARG A 242 -12.43 10.59 -11.78
CA ARG A 242 -11.74 10.37 -13.06
C ARG A 242 -10.76 11.50 -13.40
N ARG A 243 -11.13 12.77 -13.16
CA ARG A 243 -10.25 13.92 -13.36
C ARG A 243 -9.01 13.83 -12.46
N LEU A 244 -9.18 13.45 -11.19
CA LEU A 244 -8.06 13.31 -10.24
C LEU A 244 -7.16 12.10 -10.53
N GLY A 245 -7.70 11.06 -11.19
CA GLY A 245 -6.96 9.89 -11.66
C GLY A 245 -6.31 10.05 -13.04
N GLY A 246 -6.20 11.29 -13.55
CA GLY A 246 -5.57 11.60 -14.83
C GLY A 246 -4.06 11.36 -14.88
N LYS A 247 -3.47 11.67 -16.02
CA LYS A 247 -2.03 11.53 -16.30
C LYS A 247 -1.27 12.80 -15.88
N PRO A 248 0.07 12.72 -15.74
CA PRO A 248 0.89 13.93 -15.56
C PRO A 248 0.60 14.96 -16.68
N GLY A 249 0.40 16.21 -16.31
CA GLY A 249 0.05 17.31 -17.21
C GLY A 249 -1.45 17.57 -17.36
N ASP A 250 -2.32 16.60 -17.04
CA ASP A 250 -3.77 16.80 -17.11
C ASP A 250 -4.20 17.92 -16.15
N GLN A 251 -5.04 18.82 -16.65
CA GLN A 251 -5.56 19.94 -15.86
C GLN A 251 -6.82 19.52 -15.08
N VAL A 252 -6.86 19.89 -13.82
CA VAL A 252 -8.02 19.76 -12.94
C VAL A 252 -8.50 21.16 -12.58
N ALA A 253 -9.76 21.45 -12.89
CA ALA A 253 -10.42 22.70 -12.52
C ALA A 253 -11.83 22.44 -11.98
N PHE A 254 -12.21 23.18 -10.93
CA PHE A 254 -13.55 23.13 -10.32
C PHE A 254 -13.77 24.33 -9.40
N ASP A 255 -15.05 24.65 -9.18
CA ASP A 255 -15.45 25.62 -8.18
C ASP A 255 -15.60 24.95 -6.82
N TYR A 256 -15.32 25.70 -5.76
CA TYR A 256 -15.50 25.26 -4.39
C TYR A 256 -16.13 26.37 -3.54
N GLU A 257 -16.69 25.98 -2.40
CA GLU A 257 -17.18 26.89 -1.36
C GLU A 257 -16.35 26.72 -0.09
N ARG A 258 -15.94 27.85 0.49
CA ARG A 258 -15.22 27.95 1.76
C ARG A 258 -15.86 29.07 2.58
N ASP A 259 -16.38 28.72 3.76
CA ASP A 259 -17.02 29.67 4.67
C ASP A 259 -18.11 30.54 3.98
N GLY A 260 -18.91 29.91 3.10
CA GLY A 260 -19.97 30.58 2.33
C GLY A 260 -19.51 31.43 1.14
N LYS A 261 -18.20 31.48 0.88
CA LYS A 261 -17.63 32.18 -0.29
C LYS A 261 -17.25 31.17 -1.37
N ARG A 262 -17.58 31.50 -2.62
CA ARG A 262 -17.13 30.71 -3.78
C ARG A 262 -15.69 31.06 -4.15
N GLY A 263 -14.92 30.03 -4.49
CA GLY A 263 -13.61 30.12 -5.10
C GLY A 263 -13.51 29.22 -6.32
N HIS A 264 -12.46 29.42 -7.11
CA HIS A 264 -12.14 28.60 -8.27
C HIS A 264 -10.74 28.03 -8.08
N ALA A 265 -10.58 26.73 -8.28
CA ALA A 265 -9.29 26.06 -8.22
C ALA A 265 -8.92 25.50 -9.58
N GLN A 266 -7.66 25.66 -9.97
CA GLN A 266 -7.09 25.12 -11.20
C GLN A 266 -5.64 24.71 -10.96
N PHE A 267 -5.30 23.47 -11.31
CA PHE A 267 -3.93 22.96 -11.22
C PHE A 267 -3.70 21.82 -12.22
N ASN A 268 -2.44 21.54 -12.51
CA ASN A 268 -2.05 20.39 -13.32
C ASN A 268 -1.59 19.24 -12.44
N LEU A 269 -1.95 18.02 -12.79
CA LEU A 269 -1.43 16.82 -12.14
C LEU A 269 0.07 16.70 -12.43
N LYS A 270 0.89 16.56 -11.39
CA LYS A 270 2.33 16.32 -11.52
C LYS A 270 2.78 15.38 -10.40
N PRO A 271 3.75 14.48 -10.66
CA PRO A 271 4.44 13.79 -9.57
C PRO A 271 5.10 14.82 -8.63
N TYR A 272 4.85 14.68 -7.34
CA TYR A 272 5.38 15.54 -6.28
C TYR A 272 6.02 14.78 -5.09
N LEU A 273 6.16 13.46 -5.18
CA LEU A 273 6.84 12.59 -4.22
C LEU A 273 8.11 12.02 -4.85
#